data_AF-A0A2N2ZKZ0-F1
#
_entry.id   AF-A0A2N2ZKZ0-F1
#
_cell.length_a   1.000
_cell.length_b   1.000
_cell.length_c   1.000
_cell.angle_alpha   90.00
_cell.angle_beta   90.00
_cell.angle_gamma   90.00
#
_symmetry.space_group_name_H-M   'P 1'
#
loop_
_entity.id
_entity.type
_entity.pdbx_description
1 polymer ?
#
loop_
_entity_poly.entity_id
_entity_poly.type
_entity_poly.pdbx_seq_one_letter_code
_entity_poly.pdbx_strand_id
1 'polypeptide(L)'
;MIKTIRYFATLFGLVIIIILAGSTKIRKESSPLYFLEGDTLDVRIAIDGGVYIRQGHPSGFHYDILNKFAKNEKCKLNLLPKTDSNKWDELISGTVDILVIDADKEVIPDELSGNVISSVAINEGEQVWVVRREDFNLLQQLNYWITFFKQSKDYGALITRYYKRYRGIPFSLSASTSVLSPYDDLIKKYSKTIGWDWRLLASLIYQESKFSMNVSSSRGAHGLMQVRAATARQFNIDNVFDPEQNIKAGTLLIKRLQKMFDDPGIDSVNRIKIVLAAYNAGEGRVIDMRSLARHNGTDPNDWNALKELIPQMRKRENIPPGVLKLGSFKGTETLKFVDEVYDRYITYSNFVKK
;
A
#
# COMPACT_ATOMS: atom_id res chain seq x y z
N MET A 1 17.99 30.31 -45.79
CA MET A 1 17.56 29.88 -44.43
C MET A 1 17.40 28.36 -44.49
N ILE A 2 18.52 27.62 -44.50
CA ILE A 2 19.07 26.85 -43.36
C ILE A 2 18.08 25.74 -42.93
N LYS A 3 18.21 24.54 -43.51
CA LYS A 3 18.68 23.27 -42.87
C LYS A 3 17.66 22.73 -41.84
N THR A 4 17.18 21.48 -41.84
CA THR A 4 17.77 20.20 -42.28
C THR A 4 16.66 19.14 -42.29
N ILE A 5 16.48 18.44 -43.41
CA ILE A 5 15.91 17.09 -43.48
C ILE A 5 17.10 16.15 -43.49
N ARG A 6 17.25 15.24 -42.50
CA ARG A 6 18.15 14.07 -42.60
C ARG A 6 18.04 13.09 -41.42
N TYR A 7 17.96 11.80 -41.78
CA TYR A 7 18.14 10.56 -41.01
C TYR A 7 16.94 9.96 -40.28
N PHE A 8 15.95 9.51 -41.05
CA PHE A 8 15.29 8.22 -40.84
C PHE A 8 16.03 7.15 -41.69
N ALA A 9 16.10 5.93 -41.17
CA ALA A 9 16.66 4.71 -41.78
C ALA A 9 18.19 4.60 -41.81
N THR A 10 18.76 3.87 -40.84
CA THR A 10 19.81 2.84 -41.00
C THR A 10 20.28 2.34 -39.62
N LEU A 11 19.63 1.29 -39.07
CA LEU A 11 20.31 0.18 -38.38
C LEU A 11 19.32 -0.95 -38.04
N PHE A 12 18.57 -1.42 -39.04
CA PHE A 12 17.91 -2.74 -38.99
C PHE A 12 18.66 -3.59 -40.01
N GLY A 13 19.70 -4.29 -39.56
CA GLY A 13 20.58 -5.03 -40.46
C GLY A 13 21.88 -5.48 -39.81
N LEU A 14 21.81 -6.18 -38.66
CA LEU A 14 22.86 -7.09 -38.20
C LEU A 14 22.31 -8.05 -37.13
N VAL A 15 21.21 -8.71 -37.49
CA VAL A 15 20.76 -9.95 -36.87
C VAL A 15 20.65 -10.94 -38.03
N ILE A 16 21.28 -12.11 -37.89
CA ILE A 16 21.41 -13.19 -38.89
C ILE A 16 22.64 -13.03 -39.80
N ILE A 17 23.79 -13.55 -39.36
CA ILE A 17 24.72 -14.47 -40.06
C ILE A 17 25.89 -14.73 -39.09
N ILE A 18 25.64 -15.56 -38.06
CA ILE A 18 26.62 -16.51 -37.48
C ILE A 18 25.79 -17.71 -37.00
N ILE A 19 25.11 -18.37 -37.93
CA ILE A 19 24.65 -19.75 -37.79
C ILE A 19 25.10 -20.41 -39.08
N LEU A 20 25.91 -21.48 -38.97
CA LEU A 20 26.56 -22.27 -40.04
C LEU A 20 28.01 -21.90 -40.37
N ALA A 21 28.92 -22.14 -39.42
CA ALA A 21 30.21 -22.80 -39.69
C ALA A 21 30.92 -23.08 -38.36
N GLY A 22 30.98 -24.35 -37.95
CA GLY A 22 31.74 -24.75 -36.76
C GLY A 22 31.07 -25.83 -35.92
N SER A 23 30.76 -26.98 -36.53
CA SER A 23 30.53 -28.21 -35.77
C SER A 23 31.87 -28.69 -35.19
N THR A 24 32.23 -28.16 -34.02
CA THR A 24 33.19 -28.81 -33.12
C THR A 24 32.56 -28.88 -31.74
N LYS A 25 32.52 -30.09 -31.18
CA LYS A 25 32.07 -30.39 -29.83
C LYS A 25 32.83 -29.52 -28.82
N ILE A 26 32.26 -28.38 -28.44
CA ILE A 26 32.66 -27.67 -27.23
C ILE A 26 31.97 -28.40 -26.08
N ARG A 27 32.79 -29.12 -25.32
CA ARG A 27 32.45 -29.78 -24.06
C ARG A 27 31.79 -28.74 -23.15
N LYS A 28 30.47 -28.85 -22.96
CA LYS A 28 29.68 -27.95 -22.12
C LYS A 28 29.82 -28.38 -20.66
N GLU A 29 30.96 -28.06 -20.06
CA GLU A 29 31.12 -27.93 -18.62
C GLU A 29 31.53 -26.48 -18.35
N SER A 30 30.54 -25.59 -18.37
CA SER A 30 30.62 -24.32 -17.66
C SER A 30 29.35 -24.23 -16.84
N SER A 31 29.44 -24.62 -15.56
CA SER A 31 28.49 -24.18 -14.55
C SER A 31 28.40 -22.65 -14.63
N PRO A 32 27.21 -22.04 -14.59
CA PRO A 32 27.15 -20.60 -14.44
C PRO A 32 27.90 -20.24 -13.15
N LEU A 33 28.96 -19.44 -13.28
CA LEU A 33 29.71 -18.93 -12.14
C LEU A 33 28.80 -17.91 -11.46
N TYR A 34 28.17 -18.29 -10.35
CA TYR A 34 27.31 -17.42 -9.58
C TYR A 34 28.19 -16.36 -8.89
N PHE A 35 28.09 -15.10 -9.29
CA PHE A 35 28.98 -14.04 -8.82
C PHE A 35 28.91 -13.80 -7.31
N LEU A 36 27.74 -14.03 -6.71
CA LEU A 36 27.48 -13.81 -5.28
C LEU A 36 27.35 -15.13 -4.49
N GLU A 37 27.70 -16.29 -5.06
CA GLU A 37 27.44 -17.57 -4.36
C GLU A 37 28.19 -17.64 -3.03
N GLY A 38 27.43 -17.77 -1.95
CA GLY A 38 27.96 -17.76 -0.57
C GLY A 38 28.06 -16.38 0.08
N ASP A 39 28.00 -15.29 -0.69
CA ASP A 39 28.03 -13.93 -0.17
C ASP A 39 26.76 -13.55 0.58
N THR A 40 26.82 -12.45 1.32
CA THR A 40 25.66 -11.82 1.94
C THR A 40 25.45 -10.45 1.32
N LEU A 41 24.23 -10.20 0.86
CA LEU A 41 23.79 -8.94 0.29
C LEU A 41 23.08 -8.14 1.37
N ASP A 42 23.72 -7.08 1.84
CA ASP A 42 23.20 -6.18 2.86
C ASP A 42 22.33 -5.10 2.22
N VAL A 43 21.04 -5.08 2.55
CA VAL A 43 20.07 -4.20 1.88
C VAL A 43 19.34 -3.28 2.85
N ARG A 44 19.19 -2.03 2.44
CA ARG A 44 18.29 -1.04 3.03
C ARG A 44 17.12 -0.77 2.10
N ILE A 45 15.90 -1.02 2.55
CA ILE A 45 14.69 -0.60 1.83
C ILE A 45 14.20 0.73 2.42
N ALA A 46 14.60 1.85 1.81
CA ALA A 46 14.28 3.21 2.27
C ALA A 46 13.02 3.76 1.58
N ILE A 47 11.99 2.92 1.47
CA ILE A 47 10.67 3.28 0.94
C ILE A 47 9.65 3.03 2.04
N ASP A 48 8.77 4.00 2.28
CA ASP A 48 7.68 3.84 3.25
C ASP A 48 6.77 2.67 2.84
N GLY A 49 6.58 1.71 3.75
CA GLY A 49 5.85 0.47 3.47
C GLY A 49 6.58 -0.53 2.57
N GLY A 50 7.85 -0.28 2.25
CA GLY A 50 8.66 -1.15 1.41
C GLY A 50 8.98 -2.52 2.04
N VAL A 51 8.91 -2.62 3.37
CA VAL A 51 9.07 -3.86 4.16
C VAL A 51 8.11 -3.89 5.33
N TYR A 52 7.58 -5.07 5.61
CA TYR A 52 6.75 -5.37 6.77
C TYR A 52 6.87 -6.83 7.21
N ILE A 53 6.36 -7.18 8.40
CA ILE A 53 6.47 -8.55 8.95
C ILE A 53 5.15 -9.29 8.81
N ARG A 54 5.05 -10.23 7.86
CA ARG A 54 3.88 -11.10 7.67
C ARG A 54 4.12 -12.45 8.34
N GLN A 55 3.28 -12.84 9.30
CA GLN A 55 3.41 -14.11 10.04
C GLN A 55 4.83 -14.34 10.60
N GLY A 56 5.44 -13.29 11.16
CA GLY A 56 6.79 -13.36 11.72
C GLY A 56 7.94 -13.30 10.70
N HIS A 57 7.66 -13.20 9.40
CA HIS A 57 8.67 -13.14 8.34
C HIS A 57 8.63 -11.79 7.62
N PRO A 58 9.78 -11.17 7.28
CA PRO A 58 9.79 -10.00 6.42
C PRO A 58 9.11 -10.28 5.07
N SER A 59 8.42 -9.27 4.57
CA SER A 59 7.61 -9.29 3.35
C SER A 59 7.55 -7.86 2.82
N GLY A 60 7.31 -7.69 1.53
CA GLY A 60 7.29 -6.39 0.88
C GLY A 60 7.72 -6.54 -0.56
N PHE A 61 7.33 -5.62 -1.44
CA PHE A 61 7.61 -5.82 -2.87
C PHE A 61 9.11 -5.97 -3.15
N HIS A 62 9.92 -5.02 -2.69
CA HIS A 62 11.36 -5.07 -2.91
C HIS A 62 12.02 -6.20 -2.13
N TYR A 63 11.58 -6.48 -0.90
CA TYR A 63 12.08 -7.62 -0.14
C TYR A 63 11.81 -8.96 -0.88
N ASP A 64 10.59 -9.18 -1.37
CA ASP A 64 10.21 -10.41 -2.08
C ASP A 64 10.99 -10.56 -3.39
N ILE A 65 11.21 -9.46 -4.13
CA ILE A 65 12.03 -9.48 -5.35
C ILE A 65 13.50 -9.74 -5.02
N LEU A 66 14.08 -9.02 -4.07
CA LEU A 66 15.48 -9.19 -3.67
C LEU A 66 15.74 -10.58 -3.09
N ASN A 67 14.78 -11.17 -2.39
CA ASN A 67 14.88 -12.54 -1.90
C ASN A 67 14.84 -13.55 -3.06
N LYS A 68 14.11 -13.26 -4.14
CA LYS A 68 14.15 -14.06 -5.37
C LYS A 68 15.48 -13.90 -6.11
N PHE A 69 16.03 -12.68 -6.16
CA PHE A 69 17.37 -12.42 -6.70
C PHE A 69 18.44 -13.20 -5.91
N ALA A 70 18.45 -13.06 -4.58
CA ALA A 70 19.42 -13.73 -3.73
C ALA A 70 19.38 -15.26 -3.87
N LYS A 71 18.17 -15.84 -4.00
CA LYS A 71 18.01 -17.27 -4.30
C LYS A 71 18.54 -17.66 -5.68
N ASN A 72 18.39 -16.79 -6.68
CA ASN A 72 18.92 -17.03 -8.02
C ASN A 72 20.46 -17.03 -8.03
N GLU A 73 21.05 -16.07 -7.32
CA GLU A 73 22.51 -15.92 -7.21
C GLU A 73 23.14 -16.79 -6.12
N LYS A 74 22.33 -17.57 -5.40
CA LYS A 74 22.73 -18.40 -4.25
C LYS A 74 23.50 -17.62 -3.17
N CYS A 75 23.11 -16.36 -2.97
CA CYS A 75 23.60 -15.53 -1.89
C CYS A 75 22.57 -15.43 -0.76
N LYS A 76 23.01 -14.94 0.39
CA LYS A 76 22.12 -14.61 1.52
C LYS A 76 21.63 -13.19 1.36
N LEU A 77 20.36 -12.95 1.65
CA LEU A 77 19.82 -11.60 1.79
C LEU A 77 19.78 -11.23 3.27
N ASN A 78 20.50 -10.17 3.64
CA ASN A 78 20.36 -9.56 4.96
C ASN A 78 19.69 -8.19 4.82
N LEU A 79 18.62 -7.98 5.58
CA LEU A 79 17.85 -6.75 5.54
C LEU A 79 18.12 -5.96 6.80
N LEU A 80 18.71 -4.78 6.64
CA LEU A 80 19.00 -3.92 7.78
C LEU A 80 17.73 -3.13 8.18
N PRO A 81 17.44 -2.98 9.48
CA PRO A 81 16.28 -2.24 9.99
C PRO A 81 16.48 -0.73 9.94
N LYS A 82 15.48 0.06 9.53
CA LYS A 82 15.60 1.52 9.41
C LYS A 82 16.18 2.14 10.70
N THR A 83 17.21 2.94 10.52
CA THR A 83 17.98 3.65 11.56
C THR A 83 17.80 5.16 11.41
N ASP A 84 18.21 5.92 12.42
CA ASP A 84 18.28 7.39 12.36
C ASP A 84 19.53 7.89 11.60
N SER A 85 20.45 6.98 11.25
CA SER A 85 21.63 7.29 10.43
C SER A 85 21.24 7.66 9.00
N ASN A 86 22.10 8.45 8.36
CA ASN A 86 21.92 8.84 6.98
C ASN A 86 22.13 7.62 6.06
N LYS A 87 21.04 7.22 5.38
CA LYS A 87 21.00 6.09 4.44
C LYS A 87 22.04 6.18 3.31
N TRP A 88 22.42 7.38 2.90
CA TRP A 88 23.45 7.57 1.86
C TRP A 88 24.85 7.28 2.39
N ASP A 89 25.15 7.71 3.62
CA ASP A 89 26.43 7.43 4.28
C ASP A 89 26.60 5.92 4.53
N GLU A 90 25.51 5.22 4.86
CA GLU A 90 25.50 3.76 4.96
C GLU A 90 25.84 3.08 3.63
N LEU A 91 25.32 3.59 2.51
CA LEU A 91 25.63 3.04 1.19
C LEU A 91 27.10 3.31 0.81
N ILE A 92 27.58 4.54 1.00
CA ILE A 92 28.95 4.93 0.65
C ILE A 92 30.00 4.23 1.52
N SER A 93 29.70 4.00 2.80
CA SER A 93 30.62 3.34 3.73
C SER A 93 30.75 1.83 3.54
N GLY A 94 29.91 1.20 2.72
CA GLY A 94 29.88 -0.27 2.62
C GLY A 94 28.97 -0.95 3.65
N THR A 95 28.25 -0.19 4.49
CA THR A 95 27.33 -0.77 5.47
C THR A 95 26.15 -1.48 4.80
N VAL A 96 25.73 -0.97 3.65
CA VAL A 96 24.75 -1.63 2.78
C VAL A 96 25.26 -1.68 1.35
N ASP A 97 24.96 -2.77 0.66
CA ASP A 97 25.29 -2.98 -0.75
C ASP A 97 24.24 -2.35 -1.67
N ILE A 98 22.98 -2.42 -1.24
CA ILE A 98 21.84 -1.90 -1.99
C ILE A 98 21.00 -0.98 -1.12
N LEU A 99 20.75 0.22 -1.62
CA LEU A 99 19.77 1.15 -1.09
C LEU A 99 18.58 1.24 -2.05
N VAL A 100 17.40 0.84 -1.60
CA VAL A 100 16.16 0.96 -2.38
C VAL A 100 15.49 2.30 -2.10
N ILE A 101 15.21 3.07 -3.15
CA ILE A 101 14.57 4.39 -3.06
C ILE A 101 13.40 4.53 -4.05
N ASP A 102 12.55 5.52 -3.81
CA ASP A 102 11.51 5.99 -4.72
C ASP A 102 12.06 7.24 -5.44
N ALA A 103 12.44 7.11 -6.71
CA ALA A 103 13.18 8.16 -7.43
C ALA A 103 12.35 9.42 -7.69
N ASP A 104 11.02 9.34 -7.59
CA ASP A 104 10.12 10.51 -7.68
C ASP A 104 10.12 11.34 -6.40
N LYS A 105 10.43 10.73 -5.25
CA LYS A 105 10.36 11.38 -3.93
C LYS A 105 11.72 11.71 -3.33
N GLU A 106 12.74 10.98 -3.73
CA GLU A 106 14.08 11.04 -3.15
C GLU A 106 15.08 11.46 -4.21
N VAL A 107 15.79 12.55 -3.95
CA VAL A 107 16.84 13.07 -4.84
C VAL A 107 18.19 12.58 -4.34
N ILE A 108 18.99 12.01 -5.25
CA ILE A 108 20.39 11.69 -4.96
C ILE A 108 21.13 13.01 -4.72
N PRO A 109 21.81 13.21 -3.58
CA PRO A 109 22.59 14.43 -3.33
C PRO A 109 23.61 14.65 -4.45
N ASP A 110 23.74 15.90 -4.91
CA ASP A 110 24.63 16.25 -6.05
C ASP A 110 26.07 15.79 -5.80
N GLU A 111 26.55 15.91 -4.56
CA GLU A 111 27.86 15.49 -4.08
C GLU A 111 28.12 13.99 -4.28
N LEU A 112 27.06 13.17 -4.26
CA LEU A 112 27.13 11.71 -4.37
C LEU A 112 26.82 11.20 -5.79
N SER A 113 26.34 12.07 -6.69
CA SER A 113 26.02 11.70 -8.08
C SER A 113 27.20 11.07 -8.84
N GLY A 114 28.43 11.38 -8.42
CA GLY A 114 29.69 10.81 -8.89
C GLY A 114 30.01 9.41 -8.35
N ASN A 115 29.41 9.02 -7.22
CA ASN A 115 29.81 7.87 -6.42
C ASN A 115 28.76 6.77 -6.38
N VAL A 116 27.52 7.04 -6.78
CA VAL A 116 26.44 6.05 -6.83
C VAL A 116 25.92 5.85 -8.25
N ILE A 117 25.21 4.74 -8.43
CA ILE A 117 24.55 4.39 -9.69
C ILE A 117 23.28 3.59 -9.40
N SER A 118 22.21 3.84 -10.15
CA SER A 118 20.92 3.19 -9.98
C SER A 118 20.67 2.09 -11.00
N SER A 119 19.86 1.12 -10.61
CA SER A 119 19.27 0.12 -11.50
C SER A 119 18.29 0.75 -12.47
N VAL A 120 17.86 -0.04 -13.46
CA VAL A 120 16.60 0.24 -14.14
C VAL A 120 15.45 0.30 -13.12
N ALA A 121 14.40 1.07 -13.42
CA ALA A 121 13.20 1.11 -12.59
C ALA A 121 12.69 -0.31 -12.33
N ILE A 122 12.34 -0.64 -11.09
CA ILE A 122 11.90 -1.98 -10.67
C ILE A 122 10.38 -2.14 -10.88
N ASN A 123 9.62 -1.06 -10.84
CA ASN A 123 8.17 -1.00 -11.09
C ASN A 123 7.79 0.28 -11.85
N GLU A 124 6.50 0.51 -12.05
CA GLU A 124 5.96 1.70 -12.74
C GLU A 124 6.03 2.99 -11.89
N GLY A 125 6.38 2.91 -10.61
CA GLY A 125 6.51 4.07 -9.71
C GLY A 125 7.95 4.53 -9.54
N GLU A 126 8.80 4.31 -10.54
CA GLU A 126 10.21 4.73 -10.58
C GLU A 126 11.04 4.33 -9.34
N GLN A 127 10.67 3.22 -8.68
CA GLN A 127 11.45 2.71 -7.55
C GLN A 127 12.68 1.97 -8.06
N VAL A 128 13.86 2.30 -7.53
CA VAL A 128 15.16 1.83 -8.03
C VAL A 128 16.01 1.25 -6.91
N TRP A 129 16.99 0.43 -7.30
CA TRP A 129 18.06 -0.05 -6.44
C TRP A 129 19.33 0.74 -6.72
N VAL A 130 19.85 1.43 -5.72
CA VAL A 130 21.07 2.23 -5.81
C VAL A 130 22.21 1.46 -5.18
N VAL A 131 23.34 1.41 -5.88
CA VAL A 131 24.59 0.79 -5.42
C VAL A 131 25.73 1.80 -5.52
N ARG A 132 26.88 1.52 -4.91
CA ARG A 132 28.10 2.30 -5.14
C ARG A 132 28.56 2.10 -6.59
N ARG A 133 29.10 3.15 -7.21
CA ARG A 133 29.55 3.12 -8.61
C ARG A 133 30.70 2.14 -8.83
N GLU A 134 31.52 1.90 -7.82
CA GLU A 134 32.58 0.87 -7.83
C GLU A 134 32.02 -0.55 -7.87
N ASP A 135 30.79 -0.78 -7.37
CA ASP A 135 30.09 -2.07 -7.42
C ASP A 135 29.33 -2.27 -8.73
N PHE A 136 29.91 -1.81 -9.84
CA PHE A 136 29.28 -1.86 -11.16
C PHE A 136 28.91 -3.29 -11.60
N ASN A 137 29.68 -4.30 -11.20
CA ASN A 137 29.39 -5.71 -11.50
C ASN A 137 28.11 -6.20 -10.80
N LEU A 138 27.86 -5.75 -9.56
CA LEU A 138 26.61 -6.02 -8.85
C LEU A 138 25.44 -5.38 -9.60
N LEU A 139 25.58 -4.11 -10.00
CA LEU A 139 24.55 -3.43 -10.77
C LEU A 139 24.21 -4.15 -12.08
N GLN A 140 25.23 -4.57 -12.83
CA GLN A 140 25.02 -5.27 -14.09
C GLN A 140 24.20 -6.54 -13.91
N GLN A 141 24.46 -7.30 -12.83
CA GLN A 141 23.71 -8.51 -12.54
C GLN A 141 22.31 -8.25 -12.05
N LEU A 142 22.12 -7.25 -11.20
CA LEU A 142 20.79 -6.80 -10.80
C LEU A 142 19.97 -6.42 -12.03
N ASN A 143 20.54 -5.61 -12.93
CA ASN A 143 19.88 -5.15 -14.16
C ASN A 143 19.61 -6.28 -15.14
N TYR A 144 20.56 -7.20 -15.32
CA TYR A 144 20.38 -8.39 -16.15
C TYR A 144 19.22 -9.23 -15.60
N TRP A 145 19.30 -9.64 -14.34
CA TRP A 145 18.32 -10.50 -13.71
C TRP A 145 16.92 -9.87 -13.69
N ILE A 146 16.80 -8.59 -13.27
CA ILE A 146 15.49 -7.94 -13.16
C ILE A 146 14.82 -7.80 -14.54
N THR A 147 15.60 -7.58 -15.60
CA THR A 147 15.07 -7.46 -16.97
C THR A 147 14.41 -8.76 -17.44
N PHE A 148 14.97 -9.92 -17.11
CA PHE A 148 14.34 -11.21 -17.40
C PHE A 148 13.23 -11.55 -16.40
N PHE A 149 13.45 -11.30 -15.11
CA PHE A 149 12.47 -11.59 -14.07
C PHE A 149 11.15 -10.84 -14.29
N LYS A 150 11.21 -9.61 -14.78
CA LYS A 150 10.03 -8.80 -15.14
C LYS A 150 9.11 -9.45 -16.17
N GLN A 151 9.61 -10.39 -16.97
CA GLN A 151 8.83 -11.12 -17.97
C GLN A 151 8.17 -12.40 -17.40
N SER A 152 8.49 -12.76 -16.16
CA SER A 152 7.99 -13.98 -15.52
C SER A 152 6.57 -13.82 -14.95
N LYS A 153 5.86 -14.94 -14.81
CA LYS A 153 4.57 -15.00 -14.09
C LYS A 153 4.72 -14.57 -12.63
N ASP A 154 5.86 -14.87 -12.01
CA ASP A 154 6.17 -14.52 -10.63
C ASP A 154 6.20 -13.01 -10.41
N TYR A 155 6.86 -12.26 -11.30
CA TYR A 155 6.85 -10.80 -11.25
C TYR A 155 5.42 -10.27 -11.42
N GLY A 156 4.64 -10.81 -12.37
CA GLY A 156 3.23 -10.47 -12.53
C GLY A 156 2.38 -10.71 -11.27
N ALA A 157 2.65 -11.79 -10.54
CA ALA A 157 2.01 -12.10 -9.27
C ALA A 157 2.42 -11.12 -8.16
N LEU A 158 3.69 -10.71 -8.11
CA LEU A 158 4.17 -9.68 -7.17
C LEU A 158 3.55 -8.31 -7.47
N ILE A 159 3.55 -7.87 -8.73
CA ILE A 159 2.88 -6.63 -9.14
C ILE A 159 1.39 -6.67 -8.79
N THR A 160 0.73 -7.80 -9.04
CA THR A 160 -0.68 -7.98 -8.69
C THR A 160 -0.92 -7.87 -7.18
N ARG A 161 -0.03 -8.44 -6.37
CA ARG A 161 -0.12 -8.43 -4.91
C ARG A 161 0.12 -7.04 -4.31
N TYR A 162 1.08 -6.28 -4.85
CA TYR A 162 1.59 -5.06 -4.22
C TYR A 162 1.12 -3.75 -4.87
N TYR A 163 0.93 -3.71 -6.20
CA TYR A 163 0.64 -2.46 -6.93
C TYR A 163 -0.68 -2.46 -7.69
N LYS A 164 -1.22 -3.63 -8.04
CA LYS A 164 -2.50 -3.66 -8.72
C LYS A 164 -3.59 -3.26 -7.73
N ARG A 165 -3.95 -1.96 -7.76
CA ARG A 165 -5.20 -1.46 -7.17
C ARG A 165 -6.29 -2.41 -7.64
N TYR A 166 -6.99 -3.04 -6.70
CA TYR A 166 -8.10 -3.91 -7.05
C TYR A 166 -9.07 -3.08 -7.89
N ARG A 167 -9.12 -3.35 -9.20
CA ARG A 167 -10.21 -2.86 -10.04
C ARG A 167 -11.36 -3.76 -9.61
N GLY A 168 -12.29 -3.21 -8.82
CA GLY A 168 -13.45 -3.94 -8.30
C GLY A 168 -13.93 -4.97 -9.31
N ILE A 169 -14.29 -6.18 -8.86
CA ILE A 169 -14.96 -7.17 -9.72
C ILE A 169 -15.98 -6.41 -10.56
N PRO A 170 -15.84 -6.40 -11.90
CA PRO A 170 -16.87 -5.84 -12.75
C PRO A 170 -18.16 -6.59 -12.38
N PHE A 171 -19.10 -5.91 -11.72
CA PHE A 171 -20.38 -6.48 -11.29
C PHE A 171 -21.27 -6.89 -12.47
N SER A 172 -20.74 -6.85 -13.69
CA SER A 172 -21.40 -7.29 -14.93
C SER A 172 -21.26 -8.78 -15.22
N LEU A 173 -20.72 -9.61 -14.31
CA LEU A 173 -20.62 -11.05 -14.54
C LEU A 173 -21.34 -11.86 -13.46
N SER A 174 -22.30 -12.65 -13.92
CA SER A 174 -23.22 -13.55 -13.24
C SER A 174 -22.59 -14.72 -12.47
N ALA A 175 -21.32 -14.63 -12.10
CA ALA A 175 -20.61 -15.69 -11.38
C ALA A 175 -20.42 -15.31 -9.91
N SER A 176 -21.00 -16.08 -9.00
CA SER A 176 -20.70 -16.02 -7.57
C SER A 176 -19.19 -16.23 -7.36
N THR A 177 -18.52 -15.29 -6.69
CA THR A 177 -17.11 -15.44 -6.27
C THR A 177 -17.04 -15.72 -4.78
N SER A 178 -16.08 -16.55 -4.36
CA SER A 178 -15.77 -16.76 -2.94
C SER A 178 -14.68 -15.82 -2.42
N VAL A 179 -14.07 -15.00 -3.30
CA VAL A 179 -12.92 -14.16 -3.00
C VAL A 179 -13.23 -12.70 -3.34
N LEU A 180 -13.13 -11.82 -2.34
CA LEU A 180 -13.28 -10.36 -2.47
C LEU A 180 -11.93 -9.64 -2.46
N SER A 181 -10.92 -10.18 -1.77
CA SER A 181 -9.61 -9.57 -1.64
C SER A 181 -8.51 -10.61 -1.44
N PRO A 182 -7.23 -10.23 -1.65
CA PRO A 182 -6.09 -11.06 -1.26
C PRO A 182 -5.95 -11.28 0.26
N TYR A 183 -6.74 -10.57 1.07
CA TYR A 183 -6.64 -10.56 2.53
C TYR A 183 -7.88 -11.16 3.22
N ASP A 184 -8.75 -11.87 2.49
CA ASP A 184 -10.03 -12.35 3.01
C ASP A 184 -9.91 -13.14 4.31
N ASP A 185 -8.87 -13.96 4.48
CA ASP A 185 -8.64 -14.70 5.72
C ASP A 185 -8.35 -13.78 6.92
N LEU A 186 -7.53 -12.75 6.72
CA LEU A 186 -7.25 -11.74 7.75
C LEU A 186 -8.51 -10.91 8.03
N ILE A 187 -9.24 -10.50 6.99
CA ILE A 187 -10.48 -9.73 7.13
C ILE A 187 -11.51 -10.54 7.92
N LYS A 188 -11.72 -11.82 7.59
CA LYS A 188 -12.62 -12.73 8.32
C LYS A 188 -12.17 -12.95 9.77
N LYS A 189 -10.86 -13.08 10.01
CA LYS A 189 -10.30 -13.21 11.37
C LYS A 189 -10.63 -11.99 12.21
N TYR A 190 -10.35 -10.78 11.70
CA TYR A 190 -10.48 -9.55 12.48
C TYR A 190 -11.91 -9.00 12.52
N SER A 191 -12.76 -9.25 11.52
CA SER A 191 -14.17 -8.82 11.56
C SER A 191 -14.94 -9.46 12.72
N LYS A 192 -14.62 -10.73 13.05
CA LYS A 192 -15.18 -11.43 14.21
C LYS A 192 -14.92 -10.69 15.54
N THR A 193 -13.76 -10.04 15.66
CA THR A 193 -13.34 -9.36 16.91
C THR A 193 -14.14 -8.09 17.23
N ILE A 194 -14.83 -7.55 16.21
CA ILE A 194 -15.68 -6.35 16.26
C ILE A 194 -17.16 -6.66 15.98
N GLY A 195 -17.51 -7.95 15.82
CA GLY A 195 -18.88 -8.39 15.54
C GLY A 195 -19.43 -7.94 14.18
N TRP A 196 -18.56 -7.61 13.22
CA TRP A 196 -18.98 -7.21 11.87
C TRP A 196 -18.99 -8.40 10.91
N ASP A 197 -19.90 -8.34 9.94
CA ASP A 197 -19.80 -9.15 8.74
C ASP A 197 -18.46 -8.85 8.04
N TRP A 198 -17.72 -9.89 7.67
CA TRP A 198 -16.40 -9.71 7.06
C TRP A 198 -16.48 -8.96 5.72
N ARG A 199 -17.61 -9.04 5.02
CA ARG A 199 -17.87 -8.31 3.77
C ARG A 199 -18.03 -6.80 4.02
N LEU A 200 -18.51 -6.40 5.19
CA LEU A 200 -18.57 -4.98 5.59
C LEU A 200 -17.16 -4.45 5.85
N LEU A 201 -16.33 -5.20 6.58
CA LEU A 201 -14.93 -4.83 6.80
C LEU A 201 -14.14 -4.80 5.49
N ALA A 202 -14.38 -5.76 4.58
CA ALA A 202 -13.80 -5.75 3.24
C ALA A 202 -14.21 -4.51 2.44
N SER A 203 -15.49 -4.11 2.51
CA SER A 203 -15.97 -2.90 1.85
C SER A 203 -15.29 -1.63 2.36
N LEU A 204 -15.09 -1.54 3.68
CA LEU A 204 -14.34 -0.44 4.30
C LEU A 204 -12.88 -0.42 3.81
N ILE A 205 -12.18 -1.55 3.85
CA ILE A 205 -10.78 -1.65 3.37
C ILE A 205 -10.68 -1.27 1.89
N TYR A 206 -11.66 -1.68 1.07
CA TYR A 206 -11.69 -1.30 -0.33
C TYR A 206 -11.84 0.22 -0.50
N GLN A 207 -12.71 0.85 0.29
CA GLN A 207 -12.87 2.30 0.26
C GLN A 207 -11.58 3.04 0.63
N GLU A 208 -10.86 2.53 1.64
CA GLU A 208 -9.65 3.15 2.17
C GLU A 208 -8.44 3.01 1.24
N SER A 209 -8.23 1.83 0.67
CA SER A 209 -6.97 1.51 -0.02
C SER A 209 -7.12 0.70 -1.31
N LYS A 210 -8.34 0.27 -1.65
CA LYS A 210 -8.60 -0.71 -2.71
C LYS A 210 -7.78 -1.99 -2.52
N PHE A 211 -7.65 -2.43 -1.26
CA PHE A 211 -6.83 -3.56 -0.82
C PHE A 211 -5.33 -3.41 -1.13
N SER A 212 -4.80 -2.19 -1.14
CA SER A 212 -3.37 -1.97 -1.38
C SER A 212 -2.65 -1.59 -0.09
N MET A 213 -1.55 -2.30 0.20
CA MET A 213 -0.69 -1.99 1.34
C MET A 213 0.22 -0.76 1.07
N ASN A 214 0.42 -0.40 -0.19
CA ASN A 214 1.33 0.66 -0.63
C ASN A 214 0.63 2.03 -0.77
N VAL A 215 -0.47 2.24 -0.04
CA VAL A 215 -1.23 3.50 -0.08
C VAL A 215 -0.90 4.33 1.16
N SER A 216 -0.45 5.56 0.93
CA SER A 216 -0.22 6.56 1.96
C SER A 216 -1.09 7.78 1.70
N SER A 217 -1.74 8.31 2.74
CA SER A 217 -2.46 9.58 2.63
C SER A 217 -1.55 10.76 2.92
N SER A 218 -1.93 11.95 2.44
CA SER A 218 -1.25 13.22 2.77
C SER A 218 -1.23 13.53 4.27
N ARG A 219 -2.05 12.84 5.07
CA ARG A 219 -2.14 12.97 6.52
C ARG A 219 -1.35 11.89 7.28
N GLY A 220 -0.55 11.09 6.57
CA GLY A 220 0.33 10.07 7.13
C GLY A 220 -0.38 8.77 7.53
N ALA A 221 -1.60 8.54 7.03
CA ALA A 221 -2.28 7.27 7.17
C ALA A 221 -1.74 6.26 6.15
N HIS A 222 -1.66 4.97 6.52
CA HIS A 222 -0.99 3.95 5.70
C HIS A 222 -1.79 2.66 5.56
N GLY A 223 -1.62 2.02 4.40
CA GLY A 223 -1.99 0.63 4.16
C GLY A 223 -3.49 0.36 4.05
N LEU A 224 -3.86 -0.91 4.30
CA LEU A 224 -5.18 -1.45 4.02
C LEU A 224 -6.33 -0.65 4.63
N MET A 225 -6.23 -0.31 5.90
CA MET A 225 -7.24 0.41 6.67
C MET A 225 -6.90 1.90 6.86
N GLN A 226 -5.87 2.41 6.17
CA GLN A 226 -5.40 3.79 6.30
C GLN A 226 -5.25 4.22 7.78
N VAL A 227 -4.40 3.49 8.51
CA VAL A 227 -4.15 3.76 9.94
C VAL A 227 -2.91 4.63 10.07
N ARG A 228 -2.98 5.69 10.89
CA ARG A 228 -1.82 6.51 11.26
C ARG A 228 -0.97 5.79 12.31
N ALA A 229 0.35 5.88 12.22
CA ALA A 229 1.26 5.27 13.20
C ALA A 229 0.97 5.72 14.64
N ALA A 230 0.62 6.99 14.85
CA ALA A 230 0.24 7.51 16.17
C ALA A 230 -1.03 6.84 16.73
N THR A 231 -2.00 6.50 15.87
CA THR A 231 -3.22 5.79 16.26
C THR A 231 -2.90 4.32 16.58
N ALA A 232 -2.07 3.66 15.78
CA ALA A 232 -1.68 2.27 16.01
C ALA A 232 -0.92 2.09 17.34
N ARG A 233 -0.06 3.04 17.71
CA ARG A 233 0.65 3.04 19.00
C ARG A 233 -0.28 3.07 20.21
N GLN A 234 -1.48 3.67 20.10
CA GLN A 234 -2.48 3.62 21.18
C GLN A 234 -2.96 2.19 21.48
N PHE A 235 -2.71 1.26 20.55
CA PHE A 235 -3.08 -0.15 20.64
C PHE A 235 -1.87 -1.08 20.76
N ASN A 236 -0.67 -0.54 21.08
CA ASN A 236 0.59 -1.28 21.13
C ASN A 236 0.88 -2.02 19.80
N ILE A 237 0.64 -1.33 18.68
CA ILE A 237 0.96 -1.82 17.34
C ILE A 237 1.99 -0.88 16.73
N ASP A 238 3.20 -1.41 16.52
CA ASP A 238 4.35 -0.63 16.09
C ASP A 238 4.59 -0.69 14.58
N ASN A 239 4.07 -1.73 13.91
CA ASN A 239 4.28 -1.91 12.47
C ASN A 239 2.97 -1.82 11.66
N VAL A 240 2.55 -0.59 11.34
CA VAL A 240 1.39 -0.35 10.45
C VAL A 240 1.62 -0.75 9.00
N PHE A 241 2.85 -1.14 8.63
CA PHE A 241 3.16 -1.60 7.29
C PHE A 241 2.91 -3.09 7.10
N ASP A 242 2.73 -3.87 8.18
CA ASP A 242 2.26 -5.25 8.09
C ASP A 242 0.75 -5.30 7.85
N PRO A 243 0.26 -5.99 6.80
CA PRO A 243 -1.16 -6.14 6.53
C PRO A 243 -1.99 -6.64 7.72
N GLU A 244 -1.48 -7.61 8.48
CA GLU A 244 -2.20 -8.15 9.63
C GLU A 244 -2.28 -7.13 10.77
N GLN A 245 -1.18 -6.50 11.14
CA GLN A 245 -1.13 -5.44 12.14
C GLN A 245 -1.92 -4.20 11.72
N ASN A 246 -1.93 -3.85 10.43
CA ASN A 246 -2.72 -2.74 9.90
C ASN A 246 -4.22 -3.00 10.05
N ILE A 247 -4.69 -4.20 9.65
CA ILE A 247 -6.09 -4.61 9.85
C ILE A 247 -6.44 -4.68 11.35
N LYS A 248 -5.53 -5.23 12.17
CA LYS A 248 -5.70 -5.29 13.63
C LYS A 248 -5.86 -3.89 14.23
N ALA A 249 -5.03 -2.93 13.83
CA ALA A 249 -5.09 -1.56 14.33
C ALA A 249 -6.40 -0.87 13.91
N GLY A 250 -6.82 -1.02 12.66
CA GLY A 250 -8.07 -0.44 12.17
C GLY A 250 -9.30 -1.05 12.85
N THR A 251 -9.31 -2.37 13.08
CA THR A 251 -10.41 -3.02 13.82
C THR A 251 -10.43 -2.66 15.31
N LEU A 252 -9.29 -2.45 15.97
CA LEU A 252 -9.25 -1.91 17.33
C LEU A 252 -9.77 -0.47 17.41
N LEU A 253 -9.48 0.36 16.40
CA LEU A 253 -10.08 1.69 16.28
C LEU A 253 -11.60 1.60 16.13
N ILE A 254 -12.11 0.73 15.25
CA ILE A 254 -13.55 0.50 15.10
C ILE A 254 -14.17 0.05 16.42
N LYS A 255 -13.55 -0.87 17.15
CA LYS A 255 -14.03 -1.33 18.45
C LYS A 255 -14.14 -0.20 19.47
N ARG A 256 -13.15 0.70 19.49
CA ARG A 256 -13.16 1.91 20.33
C ARG A 256 -14.34 2.83 19.97
N LEU A 257 -14.57 3.05 18.67
CA LEU A 257 -15.68 3.85 18.16
C LEU A 257 -17.04 3.21 18.45
N GLN A 258 -17.18 1.89 18.29
CA GLN A 258 -18.38 1.15 18.67
C GLN A 258 -18.69 1.39 20.15
N LYS A 259 -17.71 1.27 21.05
CA LYS A 259 -17.90 1.53 22.48
C LYS A 259 -18.31 2.98 22.76
N MET A 260 -17.79 3.94 22.00
CA MET A 260 -18.16 5.35 22.12
C MET A 260 -19.60 5.63 21.67
N PHE A 261 -20.11 4.87 20.70
CA PHE A 261 -21.45 4.99 20.15
C PHE A 261 -22.28 3.73 20.45
N ASP A 262 -22.43 3.41 21.75
CA ASP A 262 -23.17 2.24 22.27
C ASP A 262 -24.48 2.64 22.96
N ASP A 263 -25.08 3.77 22.58
CA ASP A 263 -26.36 4.19 23.17
C ASP A 263 -27.44 3.14 22.86
N PRO A 264 -28.23 2.70 23.86
CA PRO A 264 -29.23 1.64 23.68
C PRO A 264 -30.31 1.92 22.62
N GLY A 265 -30.53 3.21 22.31
CA GLY A 265 -31.48 3.64 21.28
C GLY A 265 -30.94 3.60 19.85
N ILE A 266 -29.67 3.23 19.63
CA ILE A 266 -29.08 3.11 18.29
C ILE A 266 -29.24 1.68 17.80
N ASP A 267 -30.00 1.47 16.73
CA ASP A 267 -30.06 0.15 16.08
C ASP A 267 -28.73 -0.21 15.38
N SER A 268 -28.56 -1.49 15.04
CA SER A 268 -27.32 -1.99 14.48
C SER A 268 -26.88 -1.30 13.19
N VAL A 269 -27.82 -0.93 12.30
CA VAL A 269 -27.51 -0.31 11.01
C VAL A 269 -27.08 1.13 11.22
N ASN A 270 -27.81 1.87 12.03
CA ASN A 270 -27.45 3.25 12.39
C ASN A 270 -26.11 3.30 13.12
N ARG A 271 -25.85 2.37 14.04
CA ARG A 271 -24.55 2.27 14.73
C ARG A 271 -23.40 2.04 13.77
N ILE A 272 -23.56 1.15 12.79
CA ILE A 272 -22.54 0.93 11.74
C ILE A 272 -22.26 2.24 11.00
N LYS A 273 -23.29 2.94 10.52
CA LYS A 273 -23.12 4.18 9.73
C LYS A 273 -22.48 5.30 10.56
N ILE A 274 -22.87 5.46 11.82
CA ILE A 274 -22.28 6.42 12.76
C ILE A 274 -20.80 6.08 13.01
N VAL A 275 -20.45 4.80 13.20
CA VAL A 275 -19.05 4.37 13.38
C VAL A 275 -18.22 4.61 12.11
N LEU A 276 -18.76 4.32 10.93
CA LEU A 276 -18.10 4.62 9.65
C LEU A 276 -17.88 6.13 9.47
N ALA A 277 -18.86 6.96 9.84
CA ALA A 277 -18.73 8.40 9.80
C ALA A 277 -17.62 8.90 10.75
N ALA A 278 -17.56 8.34 11.96
CA ALA A 278 -16.53 8.68 12.94
C ALA A 278 -15.14 8.20 12.52
N TYR A 279 -15.06 7.04 11.85
CA TYR A 279 -13.81 6.52 11.29
C TYR A 279 -13.22 7.49 10.25
N ASN A 280 -14.07 8.03 9.36
CA ASN A 280 -13.66 8.96 8.31
C ASN A 280 -13.43 10.40 8.80
N ALA A 281 -14.39 10.97 9.54
CA ALA A 281 -14.38 12.39 9.92
C ALA A 281 -13.72 12.67 11.28
N GLY A 282 -13.45 11.61 12.06
CA GLY A 282 -13.11 11.70 13.48
C GLY A 282 -14.34 11.74 14.38
N GLU A 283 -14.20 11.12 15.56
CA GLU A 283 -15.28 10.99 16.55
C GLU A 283 -15.88 12.32 17.00
N GLY A 284 -15.06 13.37 17.12
CA GLY A 284 -15.52 14.68 17.56
C GLY A 284 -16.50 15.32 16.58
N ARG A 285 -16.35 15.05 15.28
CA ARG A 285 -17.30 15.55 14.25
C ARG A 285 -18.66 14.89 14.39
N VAL A 286 -18.68 13.59 14.66
CA VAL A 286 -19.92 12.85 14.90
C VAL A 286 -20.56 13.27 16.23
N ILE A 287 -19.75 13.55 17.27
CA ILE A 287 -20.25 14.11 18.53
C ILE A 287 -20.93 15.47 18.31
N ASP A 288 -20.33 16.35 17.50
CA ASP A 288 -20.93 17.63 17.12
C ASP A 288 -22.25 17.45 16.35
N MET A 289 -22.31 16.51 15.39
CA MET A 289 -23.55 16.17 14.66
C MET A 289 -24.67 15.76 15.63
N ARG A 290 -24.35 14.87 16.58
CA ARG A 290 -25.31 14.39 17.58
C ARG A 290 -25.70 15.48 18.59
N SER A 291 -24.79 16.39 18.91
CA SER A 291 -25.08 17.54 19.78
C SER A 291 -26.04 18.51 19.11
N LEU A 292 -25.86 18.77 17.81
CA LEU A 292 -26.79 19.57 17.02
C LEU A 292 -28.17 18.89 16.88
N ALA A 293 -28.22 17.57 16.69
CA ALA A 293 -29.48 16.83 16.64
C ALA A 293 -30.29 17.01 17.94
N ARG A 294 -29.66 16.83 19.10
CA ARG A 294 -30.29 17.07 20.41
C ARG A 294 -30.76 18.51 20.56
N HIS A 295 -29.98 19.48 20.10
CA HIS A 295 -30.37 20.89 20.14
C HIS A 295 -31.60 21.17 19.26
N ASN A 296 -31.67 20.56 18.08
CA ASN A 296 -32.78 20.71 17.14
C ASN A 296 -34.00 19.83 17.48
N GLY A 297 -33.92 19.00 18.53
CA GLY A 297 -34.97 18.05 18.90
C GLY A 297 -35.14 16.89 17.90
N THR A 298 -34.14 16.62 17.05
CA THR A 298 -34.12 15.45 16.16
C THR A 298 -33.38 14.29 16.82
N ASP A 299 -33.63 13.07 16.33
CA ASP A 299 -33.03 11.87 16.92
C ASP A 299 -31.51 11.83 16.68
N PRO A 300 -30.66 11.89 17.73
CA PRO A 300 -29.21 11.80 17.58
C PRO A 300 -28.72 10.39 17.26
N ASN A 301 -29.60 9.39 17.23
CA ASN A 301 -29.29 7.99 16.96
C ASN A 301 -29.64 7.56 15.54
N ASP A 302 -30.47 8.32 14.82
CA ASP A 302 -30.80 8.05 13.43
C ASP A 302 -29.81 8.71 12.48
N TRP A 303 -29.09 7.91 11.69
CA TRP A 303 -28.15 8.41 10.70
C TRP A 303 -28.82 9.33 9.69
N ASN A 304 -30.06 9.04 9.26
CA ASN A 304 -30.73 9.89 8.29
C ASN A 304 -31.00 11.29 8.86
N ALA A 305 -31.53 11.38 10.08
CA ALA A 305 -31.65 12.65 10.79
C ALA A 305 -30.31 13.40 10.90
N LEU A 306 -29.21 12.70 11.21
CA LEU A 306 -27.88 13.32 11.32
C LEU A 306 -27.37 13.87 9.97
N LYS A 307 -27.64 13.21 8.84
CA LYS A 307 -27.23 13.68 7.51
C LYS A 307 -27.88 15.01 7.14
N GLU A 308 -29.16 15.18 7.48
CA GLU A 308 -29.94 16.41 7.19
C GLU A 308 -29.39 17.64 7.92
N LEU A 309 -28.55 17.46 8.95
CA LEU A 309 -27.93 18.55 9.70
C LEU A 309 -26.67 19.11 9.04
N ILE A 310 -26.02 18.35 8.15
CA ILE A 310 -24.75 18.76 7.52
C ILE A 310 -24.83 20.14 6.83
N PRO A 311 -25.90 20.51 6.08
CA PRO A 311 -26.03 21.84 5.51
C PRO A 311 -25.99 22.98 6.55
N GLN A 312 -26.56 22.76 7.74
CA GLN A 312 -26.55 23.75 8.84
C GLN A 312 -25.14 23.87 9.45
N MET A 313 -24.47 22.73 9.64
CA MET A 313 -23.09 22.68 10.18
C MET A 313 -22.06 23.40 9.30
N ARG A 314 -22.37 23.66 8.02
CA ARG A 314 -21.50 24.46 7.14
C ARG A 314 -21.52 25.95 7.48
N LYS A 315 -22.68 26.48 7.84
CA LYS A 315 -22.90 27.93 7.94
C LYS A 315 -22.67 28.50 9.33
N ARG A 316 -22.78 27.71 10.41
CA ARG A 316 -22.55 28.06 11.85
C ARG A 316 -23.33 29.27 12.41
N GLU A 317 -23.68 30.28 11.60
CA GLU A 317 -24.27 31.56 11.99
C GLU A 317 -25.51 31.42 12.89
N ASN A 318 -26.33 30.40 12.66
CA ASN A 318 -27.57 30.15 13.41
C ASN A 318 -27.43 29.04 14.46
N ILE A 319 -26.21 28.61 14.80
CA ILE A 319 -25.97 27.54 15.76
C ILE A 319 -25.35 28.12 17.04
N PRO A 320 -25.95 27.90 18.22
CA PRO A 320 -25.43 28.44 19.47
C PRO A 320 -23.97 28.06 19.75
N PRO A 321 -23.18 28.96 20.38
CA PRO A 321 -21.83 28.64 20.82
C PRO A 321 -21.80 27.38 21.70
N GLY A 322 -20.84 26.49 21.45
CA GLY A 322 -20.66 25.25 22.22
C GLY A 322 -21.39 24.02 21.69
N VAL A 323 -22.37 24.18 20.78
CA VAL A 323 -23.05 23.03 20.12
C VAL A 323 -22.11 22.34 19.12
N LEU A 324 -21.37 23.12 18.33
CA LEU A 324 -20.32 22.63 17.43
C LEU A 324 -18.94 22.96 18.01
N LYS A 325 -18.37 22.04 18.79
CA LYS A 325 -17.07 22.26 19.46
C LYS A 325 -15.92 22.40 18.46
N LEU A 326 -15.99 21.68 17.34
CA LEU A 326 -14.95 21.69 16.30
C LEU A 326 -15.23 22.71 15.18
N GLY A 327 -16.25 23.56 15.34
CA GLY A 327 -16.64 24.56 14.36
C GLY A 327 -17.31 23.97 13.13
N SER A 328 -17.24 24.69 12.00
CA SER A 328 -17.94 24.30 10.78
C SER A 328 -17.48 22.95 10.23
N PHE A 329 -18.42 22.23 9.61
CA PHE A 329 -18.16 20.91 9.03
C PHE A 329 -18.81 20.80 7.65
N LYS A 330 -18.00 20.48 6.62
CA LYS A 330 -18.51 20.31 5.25
C LYS A 330 -19.33 19.03 5.06
N GLY A 331 -18.90 17.94 5.69
CA GLY A 331 -19.57 16.64 5.73
C GLY A 331 -19.68 15.86 4.41
N THR A 332 -19.49 16.51 3.25
CA THR A 332 -19.71 15.89 1.93
C THR A 332 -18.92 14.61 1.70
N GLU A 333 -17.63 14.62 2.07
CA GLU A 333 -16.75 13.46 1.91
C GLU A 333 -17.19 12.30 2.82
N THR A 334 -17.59 12.61 4.06
CA THR A 334 -18.04 11.62 5.04
C THR A 334 -19.36 10.97 4.64
N LEU A 335 -20.32 11.75 4.15
CA LEU A 335 -21.58 11.22 3.64
C LEU A 335 -21.32 10.22 2.51
N LYS A 336 -20.54 10.65 1.52
CA LYS A 336 -20.15 9.82 0.38
C LYS A 336 -19.41 8.55 0.83
N PHE A 337 -18.47 8.69 1.77
CA PHE A 337 -17.72 7.55 2.31
C PHE A 337 -18.62 6.50 2.95
N VAL A 338 -19.57 6.93 3.81
CA VAL A 338 -20.50 6.02 4.48
C VAL A 338 -21.39 5.30 3.47
N ASP A 339 -21.95 6.04 2.50
CA ASP A 339 -22.81 5.49 1.47
C ASP A 339 -22.03 4.50 0.58
N GLU A 340 -20.84 4.86 0.10
CA GLU A 340 -20.02 3.99 -0.74
C GLU A 340 -19.59 2.70 -0.02
N VAL A 341 -19.25 2.76 1.26
CA VAL A 341 -18.94 1.56 2.06
C VAL A 341 -20.17 0.69 2.24
N TYR A 342 -21.32 1.28 2.60
CA TYR A 342 -22.51 0.50 2.90
C TYR A 342 -23.13 -0.12 1.64
N ASP A 343 -23.22 0.62 0.54
CA ASP A 343 -23.77 0.13 -0.74
C ASP A 343 -22.92 -1.01 -1.31
N ARG A 344 -21.60 -0.89 -1.21
CA ARG A 344 -20.69 -1.97 -1.59
C ARG A 344 -20.80 -3.18 -0.67
N TYR A 345 -21.06 -2.99 0.62
CA TYR A 345 -21.35 -4.10 1.53
C TYR A 345 -22.63 -4.84 1.12
N ILE A 346 -23.73 -4.13 0.82
CA ILE A 346 -24.96 -4.74 0.30
C ILE A 346 -24.66 -5.53 -0.97
N THR A 347 -23.90 -4.92 -1.86
CA THR A 347 -23.46 -5.55 -3.11
C THR A 347 -22.64 -6.81 -2.83
N TYR A 348 -21.60 -6.78 -2.00
CA TYR A 348 -20.84 -7.98 -1.62
C TYR A 348 -21.71 -9.06 -0.96
N SER A 349 -22.72 -8.64 -0.18
CA SER A 349 -23.57 -9.58 0.56
C SER A 349 -24.47 -10.43 -0.34
N ASN A 350 -24.80 -9.91 -1.54
CA ASN A 350 -25.63 -10.61 -2.53
C ASN A 350 -24.83 -11.63 -3.36
N PHE A 351 -23.52 -11.46 -3.51
CA PHE A 351 -22.70 -12.25 -4.45
C PHE A 351 -21.77 -13.24 -3.75
N VAL A 352 -21.42 -12.98 -2.49
CA VAL A 352 -20.51 -13.83 -1.71
C VAL A 352 -21.25 -14.37 -0.52
N LYS A 353 -21.41 -15.69 -0.44
CA LYS A 353 -22.03 -16.36 0.72
C LYS A 353 -21.20 -16.10 1.99
N LYS A 354 -21.91 -16.05 3.13
CA LYS A 354 -21.36 -15.68 4.44
C LYS A 354 -20.18 -16.56 4.87
#